data_AF-A0A1Y5RC57-F1
#
_entry.id   AF-A0A1Y5RC57-F1
#
_cell.length_a   1.000
_cell.length_b   1.000
_cell.length_c   1.000
_cell.angle_alpha   90.00
_cell.angle_beta   90.00
_cell.angle_gamma   90.00
#
_symmetry.space_group_name_H-M   'P 1'
#
loop_
_entity.id
_entity.type
_entity.pdbx_description
1 polymer ?
#
loop_
_entity_poly.entity_id
_entity_poly.type
_entity_poly.pdbx_seq_one_letter_code
_entity_poly.pdbx_strand_id
1 'polypeptide(L)' 'MPKRFRMTRRFPVSMTEEGYRRLKSFSREAGLDEGEALSFLFENFSSVTHQEKLEHRLRLFNSDLENRKK' A
#
# COMPACT_ATOMS: atom_id res chain seq x y z
N MET A 1 6.63 -22.74 -13.29
CA MET A 1 7.11 -22.52 -11.92
C MET A 1 6.67 -21.13 -11.48
N PRO A 2 6.13 -20.95 -10.27
CA PRO A 2 5.77 -19.62 -9.78
C PRO A 2 7.02 -18.73 -9.76
N LYS A 3 6.83 -17.45 -10.10
CA LYS A 3 7.90 -16.44 -10.06
C LYS A 3 8.47 -16.39 -8.65
N ARG A 4 9.80 -16.39 -8.51
CA ARG A 4 10.44 -16.27 -7.19
C ARG A 4 10.11 -14.92 -6.57
N PHE A 5 9.51 -14.95 -5.39
CA PHE A 5 9.29 -13.76 -4.58
C PHE A 5 10.61 -13.42 -3.87
N ARG A 6 11.32 -12.42 -4.40
CA ARG A 6 12.62 -11.98 -3.88
C ARG A 6 12.59 -10.48 -3.66
N MET A 7 12.85 -10.07 -2.43
CA MET A 7 13.07 -8.66 -2.10
C MET A 7 14.40 -8.17 -2.68
N THR A 8 14.35 -7.37 -3.75
CA THR A 8 15.55 -6.88 -4.44
C THR A 8 15.86 -5.40 -4.23
N ARG A 9 14.95 -4.65 -3.57
CA ARG A 9 15.09 -3.21 -3.35
C ARG A 9 14.84 -2.86 -1.89
N ARG A 10 15.67 -1.96 -1.35
CA ARG A 10 15.40 -1.25 -0.10
C ARG A 10 14.74 0.08 -0.47
N PHE A 11 13.58 0.37 0.10
CA PHE A 11 12.79 1.55 -0.22
C PHE A 11 12.57 2.39 1.05
N PRO A 12 13.33 3.49 1.25
CA PRO A 12 13.14 4.36 2.40
C PRO A 12 11.86 5.18 2.19
N VAL A 13 10.84 4.95 3.03
CA VAL A 13 9.54 5.61 2.94
C VAL A 13 9.08 6.11 4.31
N SER A 14 8.40 7.26 4.30
CA SER A 14 7.70 7.78 5.48
C SER A 14 6.19 7.52 5.34
N MET A 15 5.54 7.15 6.44
CA MET A 15 4.09 6.90 6.50
C MET A 15 3.48 7.69 7.65
N THR A 16 2.20 8.04 7.55
CA THR A 16 1.46 8.52 8.72
C THR A 16 1.31 7.40 9.74
N GLU A 17 1.16 7.74 11.03
CA GLU A 17 0.94 6.76 12.10
C GLU A 17 -0.23 5.82 11.82
N GLU A 18 -1.35 6.37 11.34
CA GLU A 18 -2.54 5.58 10.99
C GLU A 18 -2.26 4.62 9.82
N GLY A 19 -1.53 5.08 8.79
CA GLY A 19 -1.13 4.23 7.66
C GLY A 19 -0.20 3.10 8.10
N TYR A 20 0.79 3.41 8.94
CA TYR A 20 1.72 2.42 9.46
C TYR A 20 1.04 1.36 10.34
N ARG A 21 0.11 1.77 11.23
CA ARG A 21 -0.65 0.82 12.06
C ARG A 21 -1.50 -0.14 11.23
N ARG A 22 -2.12 0.35 10.15
CA ARG A 22 -2.87 -0.49 9.21
C ARG A 22 -1.94 -1.48 8.50
N LEU A 23 -0.78 -1.04 8.00
CA LEU A 23 0.21 -1.91 7.39
C LEU A 23 0.66 -3.02 8.34
N LYS A 24 1.02 -2.66 9.58
CA LYS A 24 1.43 -3.63 10.62
C LYS A 24 0.36 -4.67 10.92
N SER A 25 -0.90 -4.25 11.01
CA SER A 25 -2.00 -5.16 11.32
C SER A 25 -2.29 -6.09 10.15
N PHE A 26 -2.38 -5.56 8.92
CA PHE A 26 -2.55 -6.34 7.70
C PHE A 26 -1.43 -7.37 7.52
N SER A 27 -0.17 -6.95 7.67
CA SER A 27 0.99 -7.85 7.50
C SER A 27 0.95 -8.99 8.52
N ARG A 28 0.63 -8.68 9.79
CA ARG A 28 0.47 -9.69 10.85
C ARG A 28 -0.65 -10.69 10.55
N GLU A 29 -1.80 -10.21 10.11
CA GLU A 29 -2.95 -11.06 9.79
C GLU A 29 -2.69 -11.96 8.58
N ALA A 30 -1.95 -11.45 7.59
CA ALA A 30 -1.55 -12.21 6.40
C ALA A 30 -0.34 -13.13 6.62
N GLY A 31 0.34 -13.05 7.76
CA GLY A 31 1.57 -13.79 8.05
C GLY A 31 2.77 -13.34 7.20
N LEU A 32 2.80 -12.07 6.79
CA LEU A 32 3.82 -11.47 5.95
C LEU A 32 4.65 -10.44 6.74
N ASP A 33 5.89 -10.20 6.30
CA ASP A 33 6.58 -8.97 6.68
C ASP A 33 6.02 -7.75 5.91
N GLU A 34 6.36 -6.54 6.34
CA GLU A 34 5.81 -5.32 5.73
C GLU A 34 6.23 -5.14 4.28
N GLY A 35 7.44 -5.55 3.91
CA GLY A 35 7.95 -5.46 2.55
C GLY A 35 7.26 -6.47 1.64
N GLU A 36 6.99 -7.67 2.14
CA GLU A 36 6.22 -8.71 1.47
C GLU A 36 4.77 -8.28 1.28
N ALA A 37 4.15 -7.70 2.32
CA ALA A 37 2.78 -7.17 2.25
C ALA A 37 2.64 -6.06 1.21
N LEU A 38 3.56 -5.10 1.19
CA LEU A 38 3.60 -4.05 0.16
C LEU A 38 3.81 -4.65 -1.23
N SER A 39 4.74 -5.59 -1.37
CA SER A 39 5.01 -6.25 -2.65
C SER A 39 3.78 -7.01 -3.15
N PHE A 40 3.07 -7.76 -2.29
CA PHE A 40 1.81 -8.42 -2.62
C PHE A 40 0.76 -7.43 -3.13
N LEU A 41 0.51 -6.34 -2.39
CA LEU A 41 -0.51 -5.35 -2.75
C LEU A 41 -0.21 -4.70 -4.11
N PHE A 42 1.05 -4.33 -4.36
CA PHE A 42 1.43 -3.65 -5.60
C PHE A 42 1.60 -4.60 -6.78
N GLU A 43 2.03 -5.86 -6.57
CA GLU A 43 2.07 -6.86 -7.64
C GLU A 43 0.66 -7.31 -8.07
N ASN A 44 -0.34 -7.22 -7.19
CA ASN A 44 -1.72 -7.65 -7.45
C ASN A 44 -2.72 -6.47 -7.50
N PHE A 45 -2.23 -5.24 -7.66
CA PHE A 45 -3.00 -4.02 -7.42
C PHE A 45 -4.32 -3.95 -8.21
N SER A 46 -4.30 -4.30 -9.50
CA SER A 46 -5.49 -4.30 -10.35
C SER A 46 -6.53 -5.33 -9.92
N SER A 47 -6.10 -6.43 -9.31
CA SER A 47 -7.00 -7.50 -8.84
C SER A 47 -7.56 -7.24 -7.44
N VAL A 48 -6.83 -6.53 -6.59
CA VAL A 48 -7.26 -6.24 -5.21
C VAL A 48 -7.97 -4.89 -5.05
N THR A 49 -7.94 -4.05 -6.10
CA THR A 49 -8.61 -2.74 -6.10
C THR A 49 -9.80 -2.71 -7.05
N HIS A 50 -10.81 -1.91 -6.71
CA HIS A 50 -11.91 -1.59 -7.61
C HIS A 50 -11.58 -0.30 -8.36
N GLN A 51 -11.30 -0.39 -9.66
CA GLN A 51 -10.72 0.70 -10.46
C GLN A 51 -11.49 2.03 -10.35
N GLU A 52 -12.80 2.03 -10.63
CA GLU A 52 -13.60 3.27 -10.56
C GLU A 52 -13.62 3.92 -9.18
N LYS A 53 -13.75 3.12 -8.12
CA LYS A 53 -13.75 3.60 -6.73
C LYS A 53 -12.39 4.18 -6.36
N LEU A 54 -11.30 3.53 -6.78
CA LEU A 54 -9.94 3.98 -6.53
C LEU A 54 -9.70 5.34 -7.18
N GLU A 55 -10.02 5.49 -8.47
CA GLU A 55 -9.83 6.75 -9.20
C GLU A 55 -10.62 7.91 -8.56
N HIS A 56 -11.88 7.67 -8.20
CA HIS A 56 -12.70 8.67 -7.53
C HIS A 56 -12.11 9.08 -6.16
N ARG A 57 -11.68 8.11 -5.34
CA ARG A 57 -11.07 8.38 -4.02
C ARG A 57 -9.74 9.11 -4.14
N LEU A 58 -8.91 8.78 -5.14
CA LEU A 58 -7.64 9.47 -5.38
C LEU A 58 -7.86 10.94 -5.76
N ARG A 59 -8.87 11.25 -6.59
CA ARG A 59 -9.19 12.65 -6.94
C ARG A 59 -9.55 13.47 -5.70
N LEU A 60 -10.44 12.96 -4.86
CA LEU A 60 -10.83 13.62 -3.60
C LEU A 60 -9.65 13.75 -2.63
N PHE A 61 -8.83 12.72 -2.52
CA PHE A 61 -7.65 12.78 -1.67
C PHE A 61 -6.67 13.87 -2.13
N ASN A 62 -6.41 13.96 -3.44
CA ASN A 62 -5.50 14.95 -4.00
C ASN A 62 -6.03 16.38 -3.86
N SER A 63 -7.34 16.60 -3.98
CA SER A 63 -7.92 17.94 -3.76
C SER A 63 -7.75 18.41 -2.32
N ASP A 64 -7.76 17.49 -1.36
CA ASP A 64 -7.66 17.81 0.07
C ASP A 64 -6.22 17.79 0.59
N LEU A 65 -5.27 17.23 -0.18
CA LEU A 65 -3.91 16.96 0.28
C LEU A 65 -3.17 18.22 0.72
N GLU A 66 -3.26 19.31 -0.04
CA GLU A 66 -2.56 20.56 0.28
C GLU A 66 -3.11 21.23 1.54
N ASN A 67 -4.38 21.02 1.88
CA ASN A 67 -4.95 21.49 3.15
C ASN A 67 -4.47 20.64 4.34
N ARG A 68 -4.20 19.34 4.12
CA ARG A 68 -3.73 18.42 5.17
C ARG A 68 -2.24 18.51 5.47
N LYS A 69 -1.45 19.10 4.58
CA LYS A 69 0.00 19.30 4.75
C LYS A 69 0.36 20.54 5.57
N LYS A 70 -0.61 21.44 5.78
CA LYS A 70 -0.48 22.66 6.59
C LYS A 70 -0.69 22.35 8.06
#